data_AF-A0A952V4P2-F1
#
_entry.id   AF-A0A952V4P2-F1
#
_cell.length_a   1.000
_cell.length_b   1.000
_cell.length_c   1.000
_cell.angle_alpha   90.00
_cell.angle_beta   90.00
_cell.angle_gamma   90.00
#
_symmetry.space_group_name_H-M   'P 1'
#
loop_
_entity.id
_entity.type
_entity.pdbx_description
1 polymer ?
#
loop_
_entity_poly.entity_id
_entity_poly.type
_entity_poly.pdbx_seq_one_letter_code
_entity_poly.pdbx_strand_id
1 'polypeptide(L)'
;MSVEYFVALRSVLPARDGGWSFDVGAVSIHVLDDEELLGVLADEVAGVSAGLVFSGRSAAADMTLGLARVVARLLGGAVFYEDGPELVETFEAPSSPPDAATVEQAMRTWLAEDEARRATDHAAAKAAWVERMKKGNPDDVF
;
A
#
# COMPACT_ATOMS: atom_id res chain seq x y z
N MET A 1 6.61 16.08 1.43
CA MET A 1 5.39 15.69 0.71
C MET A 1 5.06 14.28 1.15
N SER A 2 3.84 14.09 1.63
CA SER A 2 3.25 12.78 1.94
C SER A 2 2.51 12.27 0.71
N VAL A 3 2.10 11.01 0.76
CA VAL A 3 1.17 10.38 -0.17
C VAL A 3 0.16 9.60 0.67
N GLU A 4 -1.11 9.69 0.31
CA GLU A 4 -2.16 8.93 0.98
C GLU A 4 -2.99 8.11 -0.01
N TYR A 5 -3.47 6.98 0.51
CA TYR A 5 -4.38 6.09 -0.19
C TYR A 5 -5.53 5.73 0.73
N PHE A 6 -6.76 5.82 0.21
CA PHE A 6 -7.95 5.39 0.93
C PHE A 6 -8.32 3.98 0.54
N VAL A 7 -8.71 3.18 1.52
CA VAL A 7 -9.25 1.84 1.30
C VAL A 7 -10.67 1.78 1.84
N ALA A 8 -11.63 1.72 0.93
CA ALA A 8 -13.04 1.53 1.27
C ALA A 8 -13.33 0.03 1.33
N LEU A 9 -13.58 -0.49 2.53
CA LEU A 9 -13.71 -1.92 2.81
C LEU A 9 -15.16 -2.37 2.76
N ARG A 10 -15.40 -3.51 2.11
CA ARG A 10 -16.73 -4.15 2.11
C ARG A 10 -16.94 -5.07 3.30
N SER A 11 -15.86 -5.67 3.83
CA SER A 11 -15.93 -6.43 5.07
C SER A 11 -15.74 -5.54 6.29
N VAL A 12 -16.42 -5.91 7.38
CA VAL A 12 -16.20 -5.31 8.69
C VAL A 12 -14.74 -5.47 9.07
N LEU A 13 -14.12 -4.39 9.57
CA LEU A 13 -12.76 -4.45 10.10
C LEU A 13 -12.69 -5.46 11.25
N PRO A 14 -11.80 -6.46 11.19
CA PRO A 14 -11.69 -7.44 12.26
C PRO A 14 -11.18 -6.76 13.52
N ALA A 15 -11.68 -7.18 14.69
CA ALA A 15 -11.28 -6.61 15.97
C ALA A 15 -9.77 -6.77 16.19
N ARG A 16 -9.12 -5.69 16.63
CA ARG A 16 -7.67 -5.61 16.87
C ARG A 16 -7.41 -4.99 18.23
N ASP A 17 -6.51 -5.60 19.00
CA ASP A 17 -6.01 -5.01 20.24
C ASP A 17 -5.28 -3.70 19.93
N GLY A 18 -5.81 -2.58 20.44
CA GLY A 18 -5.31 -1.23 20.15
C GLY A 18 -5.93 -0.54 18.93
N GLY A 19 -6.93 -1.15 18.27
CA GLY A 19 -7.68 -0.53 17.15
C GLY A 19 -6.90 -0.45 15.83
N TRP A 20 -7.50 0.10 14.77
CA TRP A 20 -6.90 0.12 13.42
C TRP A 20 -6.02 1.34 13.11
N SER A 21 -5.38 1.89 14.15
CA SER A 21 -4.44 3.02 14.03
C SER A 21 -3.04 2.60 14.49
N PHE A 22 -2.14 2.36 13.54
CA PHE A 22 -0.78 1.86 13.82
C PHE A 22 0.17 2.02 12.63
N ASP A 23 1.47 1.85 12.89
CA ASP A 23 2.50 1.90 11.87
C ASP A 23 2.95 0.51 11.42
N VAL A 24 3.19 0.36 10.12
CA VAL A 24 3.84 -0.80 9.50
C VAL A 24 4.98 -0.30 8.60
N GLY A 25 6.20 -0.44 9.09
CA GLY A 25 7.39 0.06 8.38
C GLY A 25 7.38 1.59 8.30
N ALA A 26 7.35 2.13 7.09
CA ALA A 26 7.32 3.57 6.84
C ALA A 26 5.90 4.12 6.54
N VAL A 27 4.87 3.28 6.74
CA VAL A 27 3.47 3.58 6.43
C VAL A 27 2.67 3.61 7.71
N SER A 28 1.91 4.69 7.90
CA SER A 28 0.93 4.83 8.97
C SER A 28 -0.45 4.46 8.44
N ILE A 29 -1.18 3.66 9.23
CA ILE A 29 -2.54 3.20 8.91
C ILE A 29 -3.47 3.79 9.96
N HIS A 30 -4.59 4.37 9.52
CA HIS A 30 -5.60 4.94 10.40
C HIS A 30 -7.00 4.56 9.93
N VAL A 31 -7.97 4.55 10.85
CA VAL A 31 -9.38 4.49 10.47
C VAL A 31 -9.76 5.80 9.78
N LEU A 32 -10.52 5.69 8.69
CA LEU A 32 -11.11 6.86 8.04
C LEU A 32 -12.31 7.33 8.87
N ASP A 33 -12.11 8.40 9.63
CA ASP A 33 -13.14 9.01 10.49
C ASP A 33 -13.90 10.15 9.79
N ASP A 34 -13.56 10.47 8.54
CA ASP A 34 -14.25 11.49 7.74
C ASP A 34 -15.53 10.89 7.11
N GLU A 35 -16.68 11.23 7.69
CA GLU A 35 -17.99 10.74 7.23
C GLU A 35 -18.37 11.23 5.83
N GLU A 36 -17.94 12.44 5.43
CA GLU A 36 -18.24 13.00 4.12
C GLU A 36 -17.48 12.22 3.05
N LEU A 37 -16.17 12.03 3.25
CA LEU A 37 -15.35 11.23 2.35
C LEU A 37 -15.81 9.76 2.33
N LEU A 38 -16.15 9.17 3.48
CA LEU A 38 -16.68 7.82 3.53
C LEU A 38 -17.99 7.69 2.74
N GLY A 39 -18.85 8.70 2.78
CA GLY A 39 -20.06 8.78 1.97
C GLY A 39 -19.76 8.77 0.47
N VAL A 40 -18.81 9.61 0.02
CA VAL A 40 -18.36 9.64 -1.38
C VAL A 40 -17.83 8.27 -1.83
N LEU A 41 -17.01 7.63 -1.00
CA LEU A 41 -16.46 6.30 -1.31
C LEU A 41 -17.54 5.21 -1.33
N ALA A 42 -18.58 5.32 -0.48
CA ALA A 42 -19.70 4.39 -0.44
C ALA A 42 -20.63 4.51 -1.65
N ASP A 43 -20.73 5.70 -2.26
CA ASP A 43 -21.45 5.89 -3.53
C ASP A 43 -20.73 5.22 -4.71
N GLU A 44 -19.40 5.23 -4.70
CA GLU A 44 -18.57 4.54 -5.72
C GLU A 44 -18.51 3.02 -5.50
N VAL A 45 -18.56 2.59 -4.23
CA VAL A 45 -18.39 1.18 -3.84
C VAL A 45 -19.56 0.74 -2.99
N ALA A 46 -20.46 -0.04 -3.59
CA ALA A 46 -21.58 -0.61 -2.86
C ALA A 46 -21.10 -1.49 -1.68
N GLY A 47 -21.75 -1.29 -0.52
CA GLY A 47 -21.55 -2.13 0.66
C GLY A 47 -20.30 -1.79 1.48
N VAL A 48 -19.80 -0.56 1.41
CA VAL A 48 -18.72 -0.10 2.31
C VAL A 48 -19.20 -0.20 3.77
N SER A 49 -18.37 -0.83 4.60
CA SER A 49 -18.61 -0.98 6.05
C SER A 49 -17.54 -0.32 6.91
N ALA A 50 -16.38 0.00 6.33
CA ALA A 50 -15.30 0.71 6.99
C ALA A 50 -14.38 1.39 5.97
N GLY A 51 -13.63 2.39 6.41
CA GLY A 51 -12.56 3.00 5.62
C GLY A 51 -11.23 2.98 6.39
N LEU A 52 -10.13 2.83 5.65
CA LEU A 52 -8.78 3.00 6.17
C LEU A 52 -8.02 4.03 5.33
N VAL A 53 -7.15 4.79 5.97
CA VAL A 53 -6.19 5.69 5.35
C VAL A 53 -4.79 5.10 5.49
N PHE A 54 -4.05 5.01 4.39
CA PHE A 54 -2.66 4.60 4.35
C PHE A 54 -1.81 5.79 3.96
N SER A 55 -1.00 6.29 4.88
CA SER A 55 -0.19 7.49 4.68
C SER A 55 1.30 7.15 4.76
N GLY A 56 2.07 7.70 3.81
CA GLY A 56 3.53 7.51 3.76
C GLY A 56 4.25 8.75 3.25
N ARG A 57 5.58 8.76 3.35
CA ARG A 57 6.39 9.75 2.63
C ARG A 57 6.34 9.45 1.13
N SER A 58 6.49 10.45 0.26
CA SER A 58 6.49 10.22 -1.20
C SER A 58 7.52 9.18 -1.68
N ALA A 59 8.67 9.07 -1.01
CA ALA A 59 9.67 8.03 -1.28
C ALA A 59 9.19 6.59 -0.97
N ALA A 60 8.09 6.45 -0.24
CA ALA A 60 7.43 5.20 0.11
C ALA A 60 6.07 5.04 -0.59
N ALA A 61 5.79 5.79 -1.66
CA ALA A 61 4.49 5.70 -2.37
C ALA A 61 4.14 4.29 -2.82
N ASP A 62 5.07 3.60 -3.48
CA ASP A 62 4.87 2.21 -3.91
C ASP A 62 4.62 1.26 -2.73
N MET A 63 5.27 1.51 -1.58
CA MET A 63 5.07 0.73 -0.36
C MET A 63 3.67 0.99 0.22
N THR A 64 3.25 2.25 0.26
CA THR A 64 1.96 2.69 0.79
C THR A 64 0.82 2.10 -0.03
N LEU A 65 0.89 2.21 -1.36
CA LEU A 65 -0.07 1.61 -2.28
C LEU A 65 -0.08 0.08 -2.17
N GLY A 66 1.09 -0.54 -2.05
CA GLY A 66 1.21 -1.98 -1.91
C GLY A 66 0.52 -2.51 -0.65
N LEU A 67 0.71 -1.85 0.50
CA LEU A 67 0.02 -2.21 1.74
C LEU A 67 -1.49 -1.98 1.65
N ALA A 68 -1.92 -0.86 1.05
CA ALA A 68 -3.35 -0.59 0.80
C ALA A 68 -3.99 -1.72 -0.01
N ARG A 69 -3.31 -2.19 -1.08
CA ARG A 69 -3.76 -3.34 -1.89
C ARG A 69 -3.79 -4.64 -1.12
N VAL A 70 -2.82 -4.91 -0.25
CA VAL A 70 -2.80 -6.12 0.58
C VAL A 70 -4.06 -6.17 1.45
N VAL A 71 -4.38 -5.08 2.14
CA VAL A 71 -5.56 -5.02 3.01
C VAL A 71 -6.86 -5.08 2.20
N ALA A 72 -6.96 -4.30 1.13
CA ALA A 72 -8.13 -4.31 0.24
C ALA A 72 -8.38 -5.71 -0.35
N ARG A 73 -7.32 -6.44 -0.71
CA ARG A 73 -7.42 -7.81 -1.22
C ARG A 73 -7.86 -8.81 -0.17
N LEU A 74 -7.41 -8.67 1.07
CA LEU A 74 -7.71 -9.60 2.15
C LEU A 74 -9.10 -9.39 2.75
N LEU A 75 -9.57 -8.15 2.79
CA LEU A 75 -10.85 -7.79 3.40
C LEU A 75 -11.92 -7.48 2.34
N GLY A 76 -11.57 -7.41 1.07
CA GLY A 76 -12.44 -6.90 0.01
C GLY A 76 -12.65 -5.40 0.12
N GLY A 77 -12.70 -4.74 -1.02
CA GLY A 77 -12.84 -3.30 -1.04
C GLY A 77 -12.19 -2.66 -2.26
N ALA A 78 -12.04 -1.35 -2.20
CA ALA A 78 -11.44 -0.57 -3.26
C ALA A 78 -10.38 0.38 -2.72
N VAL A 79 -9.35 0.61 -3.51
CA VAL A 79 -8.25 1.53 -3.21
C VAL A 79 -8.41 2.80 -4.04
N PHE A 80 -8.22 3.97 -3.43
CA PHE A 80 -8.36 5.29 -4.04
C PHE A 80 -7.14 6.16 -3.73
N TYR A 81 -6.86 7.14 -4.60
CA TYR A 81 -5.90 8.20 -4.34
C TYR A 81 -6.48 9.32 -3.45
N GLU A 82 -5.60 10.07 -2.78
CA GLU A 82 -5.95 11.24 -1.97
C GLU A 82 -6.37 12.46 -2.81
N ASP A 83 -5.61 12.79 -3.86
CA ASP A 83 -5.72 14.03 -4.67
C ASP A 83 -6.98 14.10 -5.56
N GLY A 84 -7.97 13.26 -5.26
CA GLY A 84 -9.20 13.00 -5.99
C GLY A 84 -9.47 11.50 -5.85
N PRO A 85 -10.67 11.07 -5.43
CA PRO A 85 -11.01 9.66 -5.22
C PRO A 85 -11.12 8.93 -6.57
N GLU A 86 -10.04 8.90 -7.32
CA GLU A 86 -9.87 8.09 -8.50
C GLU A 86 -9.64 6.66 -8.04
N LEU A 87 -10.54 5.78 -8.48
CA LEU A 87 -10.46 4.36 -8.21
C LEU A 87 -9.17 3.78 -8.80
N VAL A 88 -8.31 3.27 -7.94
CA VAL A 88 -7.07 2.59 -8.33
C VAL A 88 -7.34 1.13 -8.69
N GLU A 89 -8.05 0.42 -7.81
CA GLU A 89 -8.29 -1.01 -7.94
C GLU A 89 -9.43 -1.47 -7.03
N THR A 90 -10.12 -2.54 -7.40
CA THR A 90 -11.18 -3.17 -6.59
C THR A 90 -10.91 -4.66 -6.41
N PHE A 91 -11.23 -5.15 -5.23
CA PHE A 91 -11.07 -6.54 -4.83
C PHE A 91 -12.38 -7.09 -4.24
N GLU A 92 -12.71 -8.31 -4.63
CA GLU A 92 -13.87 -9.02 -4.09
C GLU A 92 -13.67 -9.36 -2.62
N ALA A 93 -14.74 -9.26 -1.85
CA ALA A 93 -14.73 -9.66 -0.45
C ALA A 93 -14.67 -11.17 -0.31
N PRO A 94 -13.79 -11.71 0.55
CA PRO A 94 -13.79 -13.13 0.84
C PRO A 94 -15.09 -13.49 1.58
N SER A 95 -15.56 -14.72 1.36
CA SER A 95 -16.71 -15.27 2.11
C SER A 95 -16.45 -15.40 3.61
N SER A 96 -15.18 -15.51 4.00
CA SER A 96 -14.72 -15.51 5.38
C SER A 96 -13.50 -14.61 5.50
N PRO A 97 -13.69 -13.35 5.93
CA PRO A 97 -12.57 -12.44 6.17
C PRO A 97 -11.61 -13.00 7.23
N PRO A 98 -10.28 -12.82 7.05
CA PRO A 98 -9.30 -13.20 8.04
C PRO A 98 -9.40 -12.36 9.32
N ASP A 99 -8.82 -12.85 10.41
CA ASP A 99 -8.66 -12.08 11.64
C ASP A 99 -7.57 -10.99 11.49
N ALA A 100 -7.54 -10.04 12.45
CA ALA A 100 -6.60 -8.93 12.41
C ALA A 100 -5.13 -9.38 12.43
N ALA A 101 -4.82 -10.45 13.19
CA ALA A 101 -3.46 -10.98 13.27
C ALA A 101 -2.97 -11.51 11.91
N THR A 102 -3.85 -12.18 11.17
CA THR A 102 -3.55 -12.67 9.81
C THR A 102 -3.36 -11.52 8.83
N VAL A 103 -4.18 -10.46 8.90
CA VAL A 103 -4.01 -9.27 8.05
C VAL A 103 -2.68 -8.57 8.34
N GLU A 104 -2.34 -8.39 9.62
CA GLU A 104 -1.05 -7.82 10.03
C GLU A 104 0.14 -8.66 9.57
N GLN A 105 0.06 -9.98 9.74
CA GLN A 105 1.10 -10.88 9.28
C GLN A 105 1.28 -10.79 7.77
N ALA A 106 0.20 -10.72 7.00
CA ALA A 106 0.26 -10.57 5.55
C ALA A 106 0.91 -9.25 5.14
N MET A 107 0.58 -8.13 5.80
CA MET A 107 1.23 -6.85 5.56
C MET A 107 2.74 -6.90 5.85
N ARG A 108 3.13 -7.53 6.96
CA ARG A 108 4.56 -7.67 7.34
C ARG A 108 5.32 -8.57 6.36
N THR A 109 4.73 -9.68 5.94
CA THR A 109 5.31 -10.58 4.94
C THR A 109 5.51 -9.85 3.63
N TRP A 110 4.47 -9.15 3.15
CA TRP A 110 4.56 -8.36 1.93
C TRP A 110 5.67 -7.30 2.01
N LEU A 111 5.77 -6.59 3.14
CA LEU A 111 6.81 -5.59 3.36
C LEU A 111 8.22 -6.21 3.28
N ALA A 112 8.43 -7.36 3.90
CA ALA A 112 9.71 -8.07 3.86
C ALA A 112 10.07 -8.54 2.44
N GLU A 113 9.09 -9.03 1.69
CA GLU A 113 9.26 -9.44 0.29
C GLU A 113 9.58 -8.24 -0.61
N ASP A 114 8.89 -7.12 -0.42
CA ASP A 114 9.12 -5.88 -1.16
C ASP A 114 10.52 -5.30 -0.90
N GLU A 115 10.98 -5.34 0.36
CA GLU A 115 12.34 -4.93 0.72
C GLU A 115 13.41 -5.84 0.08
N ALA A 116 13.21 -7.16 0.13
CA ALA A 116 14.12 -8.11 -0.52
C ALA A 116 14.20 -7.91 -2.04
N ARG A 117 13.05 -7.63 -2.68
CA ARG A 117 12.98 -7.32 -4.11
C ARG A 117 13.74 -6.03 -4.43
N ARG A 118 13.50 -4.94 -3.70
CA ARG A 118 14.22 -3.66 -3.90
C ARG A 118 15.72 -3.79 -3.72
N ALA A 119 16.18 -4.59 -2.74
CA ALA A 119 17.60 -4.85 -2.56
C ALA A 119 18.22 -5.59 -3.76
N THR A 120 17.49 -6.56 -4.32
CA THR A 120 17.89 -7.30 -5.52
C THR A 120 17.95 -6.38 -6.76
N ASP A 121 16.91 -5.56 -6.95
CA ASP A 121 16.84 -4.60 -8.06
C ASP A 121 17.97 -3.56 -7.98
N HIS A 122 18.27 -3.07 -6.77
CA HIS A 122 19.38 -2.15 -6.54
C HIS A 122 20.73 -2.80 -6.86
N ALA A 123 20.97 -4.05 -6.44
CA ALA A 123 22.18 -4.78 -6.76
C ALA A 123 22.34 -5.00 -8.27
N ALA A 124 21.26 -5.34 -8.97
CA ALA A 124 21.25 -5.50 -10.42
C ALA A 124 21.54 -4.18 -11.15
N ALA A 125 20.89 -3.08 -10.74
CA ALA A 125 21.12 -1.76 -11.31
C ALA A 125 22.57 -1.28 -11.11
N LYS A 126 23.13 -1.52 -9.91
CA LYS A 126 24.54 -1.21 -9.61
C LYS A 126 25.48 -2.02 -10.49
N ALA A 127 25.24 -3.32 -10.66
CA ALA A 127 26.05 -4.18 -11.53
C ALA A 127 26.01 -3.71 -12.99
N ALA A 128 24.82 -3.38 -13.51
CA ALA A 128 24.66 -2.84 -14.86
C ALA A 128 25.38 -1.50 -15.05
N TRP A 129 25.33 -0.61 -14.06
CA TRP A 129 26.07 0.65 -14.07
C TRP A 129 27.59 0.42 -14.09
N VAL A 130 28.11 -0.49 -13.25
CA VAL A 130 29.55 -0.84 -13.23
C VAL A 130 30.00 -1.39 -14.58
N GLU A 131 29.24 -2.29 -15.20
CA GLU A 131 29.59 -2.83 -16.52
C GLU A 131 29.56 -1.75 -17.61
N ARG A 132 28.60 -0.81 -17.56
CA ARG A 132 28.60 0.35 -18.46
C ARG A 132 29.83 1.23 -18.28
N MET A 133 30.25 1.47 -17.04
CA MET A 133 31.46 2.25 -16.74
C MET A 133 32.75 1.54 -17.19
N LYS A 134 32.80 0.21 -17.11
CA LYS A 134 33.92 -0.57 -17.65
C LYS A 134 33.97 -0.56 -19.18
N LYS A 135 32.81 -0.57 -19.85
CA LYS A 135 32.71 -0.59 -21.31
C LYS A 135 32.92 0.80 -21.93
N GLY A 136 32.69 1.87 -21.18
CA GLY A 136 32.95 3.25 -21.59
C GLY A 136 34.15 3.85 -20.86
N ASN A 137 35.37 3.49 -21.30
CA ASN A 137 36.42 4.47 -21.60
C ASN A 137 37.58 3.79 -22.37
N PRO A 138 37.84 4.17 -23.63
CA PRO A 138 39.23 4.39 -24.02
C PRO A 138 39.57 5.85 -24.30
N ASP A 139 38.66 6.69 -24.82
CA ASP A 139 38.99 8.05 -25.25
C ASP A 139 37.74 8.93 -25.38
N ASP A 140 37.33 9.63 -24.31
CA ASP A 140 36.51 10.83 -24.49
C ASP A 140 37.10 12.02 -23.72
N VAL A 141 37.77 12.84 -24.55
CA VAL A 141 38.08 14.28 -24.43
C VAL A 141 39.29 14.71 -23.59
N PHE A 142 40.47 14.61 -24.20
CA PHE A 142 41.45 15.73 -24.26
C PHE A 142 42.15 15.73 -25.62
#